data_AF-A0A151UJQ0-F1
#
_entry.id   AF-A0A151UJQ0-F1
#
_cell.length_a   1.000
_cell.length_b   1.000
_cell.length_c   1.000
_cell.angle_alpha   90.00
_cell.angle_beta   90.00
_cell.angle_gamma   90.00
#
_symmetry.space_group_name_H-M   'P 1'
#
loop_
_entity.id
_entity.type
_entity.pdbx_description
1 polymer ?
#
loop_
_entity_poly.entity_id
_entity_poly.type
_entity_poly.pdbx_seq_one_letter_code
_entity_poly.pdbx_strand_id
1 'polypeptide(L)' 'IKPGAVVMDVGINRLDSGKVVGDVDYAGAAKRAAYITPVPGGVGPMTVATLIQNTLQACEDYHDTSAQ' A
#
# COMPACT_ATOMS: atom_id res chain seq x y z
N ILE A 1 -3.78 17.72 4.86
CA ILE A 1 -3.02 16.82 5.76
C ILE A 1 -2.79 17.48 7.13
N LYS A 2 -3.20 16.83 8.23
CA LYS A 2 -2.94 17.30 9.61
C LYS A 2 -1.43 17.16 9.93
N PRO A 3 -0.80 18.12 10.65
CA PRO A 3 0.59 17.97 11.06
C PRO A 3 0.79 16.68 11.88
N GLY A 4 1.80 15.90 11.54
CA GLY A 4 2.12 14.62 12.16
C GLY A 4 1.22 13.45 11.74
N ALA A 5 0.33 13.62 10.75
CA ALA A 5 -0.50 12.51 10.27
C ALA A 5 0.30 11.43 9.54
N VAL A 6 -0.20 10.20 9.56
CA VAL A 6 0.23 9.12 8.67
C VAL A 6 -0.68 9.14 7.44
N VAL A 7 -0.08 9.17 6.25
CA VAL A 7 -0.80 9.22 4.97
C VAL A 7 -0.53 7.94 4.18
N MET A 8 -1.58 7.17 3.92
CA MET A 8 -1.55 5.98 3.09
C MET A 8 -2.25 6.30 1.77
N ASP A 9 -1.48 6.46 0.71
CA ASP A 9 -1.96 6.76 -0.64
C ASP A 9 -2.06 5.46 -1.46
N VAL A 10 -3.31 5.03 -1.67
CA VAL A 10 -3.67 3.80 -2.41
C VAL A 10 -3.88 4.09 -3.90
N GLY A 11 -4.05 5.37 -4.25
CA GLY A 11 -4.34 5.81 -5.60
C GLY A 11 -3.25 5.41 -6.58
N ILE A 12 -3.65 4.95 -7.75
CA ILE A 12 -2.75 4.70 -8.88
C ILE A 12 -3.38 5.37 -10.10
N ASN A 13 -2.94 6.59 -10.38
CA ASN A 13 -3.39 7.38 -11.51
C ASN A 13 -2.26 7.51 -12.52
N ARG A 14 -2.51 7.13 -13.78
CA ARG A 14 -1.55 7.30 -14.88
C ARG A 14 -1.93 8.54 -15.65
N LEU A 15 -1.01 9.51 -15.69
CA LEU A 15 -1.18 10.73 -16.46
C LEU A 15 -0.87 10.48 -17.94
N ASP A 16 -1.33 11.37 -18.81
CA ASP A 16 -1.04 11.33 -20.26
C ASP A 16 0.47 11.37 -20.56
N SER A 17 1.27 11.95 -19.66
CA SER A 17 2.73 11.95 -19.71
C SER A 17 3.37 10.57 -19.46
N GLY A 18 2.58 9.56 -19.09
CA GLY A 18 3.03 8.22 -18.70
C GLY A 18 3.47 8.10 -17.24
N LYS A 19 3.60 9.22 -16.51
CA LYS A 19 3.93 9.24 -15.09
C LYS A 19 2.79 8.66 -14.27
N VAL A 20 3.14 7.87 -13.25
CA VAL A 20 2.20 7.33 -12.25
C VAL A 20 2.25 8.22 -11.02
N VAL A 21 1.08 8.64 -10.53
CA VAL A 21 0.90 9.49 -9.35
C VAL A 21 -0.22 8.94 -8.47
N GLY A 22 -0.19 9.31 -7.18
CA GLY A 22 -1.22 8.93 -6.21
C GLY A 22 -2.41 9.89 -6.21
N ASP A 23 -3.30 9.72 -5.23
CA ASP A 23 -4.46 10.61 -5.02
C ASP A 23 -4.08 11.88 -4.25
N VAL A 24 -2.92 11.88 -3.60
CA VAL A 24 -2.45 12.98 -2.74
C VAL A 24 -1.28 13.71 -3.40
N ASP A 25 -1.25 15.05 -3.27
CA ASP A 25 -0.05 15.83 -3.57
C ASP A 25 1.08 15.46 -2.58
N TYR A 26 1.98 14.60 -3.06
CA TYR A 26 3.10 14.09 -2.27
C TYR A 26 4.00 15.22 -1.74
N ALA A 27 4.29 16.24 -2.55
CA ALA A 27 5.25 17.29 -2.15
C ALA A 27 4.70 18.18 -1.03
N GLY A 28 3.41 18.54 -1.09
CA GLY A 28 2.74 19.26 -0.02
C GLY A 28 2.50 18.40 1.22
N ALA A 29 2.12 17.14 1.03
CA ALA A 29 1.83 16.23 2.13
C ALA A 29 3.09 15.81 2.91
N ALA A 30 4.22 15.54 2.25
CA ALA A 30 5.49 15.15 2.88
C ALA A 30 6.04 16.20 3.85
N LYS A 31 5.70 17.48 3.68
CA LYS A 31 6.11 18.56 4.60
C LYS A 31 5.33 18.56 5.91
N ARG A 32 4.18 17.90 5.97
CA ARG A 32 3.24 17.96 7.11
C ARG A 32 3.04 16.60 7.77
N ALA A 33 3.03 15.54 6.98
CA ALA A 33 2.87 14.18 7.46
C ALA A 33 4.09 13.72 8.27
N ALA A 34 3.87 12.87 9.28
CA ALA A 34 4.96 12.15 9.93
C ALA A 34 5.47 11.02 9.01
N TYR A 35 4.54 10.36 8.29
CA TYR A 35 4.83 9.31 7.31
C TYR A 35 3.89 9.43 6.12
N ILE A 36 4.41 9.13 4.93
CA ILE A 36 3.63 9.10 3.69
C ILE A 36 4.14 7.99 2.77
N THR A 37 3.22 7.26 2.13
CA THR A 37 3.58 6.26 1.13
C THR A 37 3.88 6.90 -0.23
N PRO A 38 4.96 6.50 -0.92
CA PRO A 38 5.21 6.97 -2.27
C PRO A 38 4.27 6.31 -3.29
N VAL A 39 3.99 7.02 -4.37
CA VAL A 39 3.35 6.44 -5.56
C VAL A 39 4.20 6.76 -6.79
N PRO A 40 4.71 5.75 -7.52
CA PRO A 40 4.58 4.30 -7.26
C PRO A 40 5.47 3.82 -6.09
N GLY A 41 5.23 2.57 -5.64
CA GLY A 41 6.13 1.86 -4.70
C GLY A 41 5.66 1.80 -3.24
N GLY A 42 4.50 2.37 -2.91
CA GLY A 42 3.90 2.34 -1.59
C GLY A 42 2.95 1.16 -1.39
N VAL A 43 1.64 1.41 -1.50
CA VAL A 43 0.61 0.44 -1.15
C VAL A 43 0.50 -0.71 -2.16
N GLY A 44 0.73 -0.46 -3.45
CA GLY A 44 0.56 -1.46 -4.51
C GLY A 44 1.29 -2.80 -4.29
N PRO A 45 2.61 -2.80 -4.00
CA PRO A 45 3.35 -4.02 -3.69
C PRO A 45 2.79 -4.83 -2.52
N MET A 46 2.19 -4.16 -1.52
CA MET A 46 1.62 -4.84 -0.35
C MET A 46 0.38 -5.66 -0.72
N THR A 47 -0.43 -5.23 -1.70
CA THR A 47 -1.59 -6.01 -2.16
C THR A 47 -1.18 -7.40 -2.66
N VAL A 48 -0.09 -7.49 -3.42
CA VAL A 48 0.43 -8.78 -3.92
C VAL A 48 1.04 -9.59 -2.77
N ALA A 49 1.85 -8.95 -1.92
CA ALA A 49 2.44 -9.63 -0.77
C ALA A 49 1.36 -10.23 0.15
N THR A 50 0.30 -9.48 0.43
CA THR A 50 -0.82 -9.93 1.27
C THR A 50 -1.64 -11.03 0.60
N LEU A 51 -1.77 -11.05 -0.72
CA LEU A 51 -2.37 -12.20 -1.42
C LEU A 51 -1.58 -13.49 -1.16
N ILE A 52 -0.25 -13.43 -1.21
CA ILE A 52 0.60 -14.59 -0.93
C ILE A 52 0.49 -14.99 0.54
N GLN A 53 0.52 -14.01 1.45
CA GLN A 53 0.33 -14.25 2.88
C GLN A 53 -1.01 -14.94 3.17
N ASN A 54 -2.10 -14.44 2.60
CA ASN A 54 -3.43 -15.03 2.78
C ASN A 54 -3.52 -16.44 2.18
N THR A 55 -2.80 -16.70 1.09
CA THR A 55 -2.73 -18.03 0.49
C THR A 55 -2.01 -19.02 1.40
N LEU A 56 -0.89 -18.62 1.99
CA LEU A 56 -0.16 -19.42 2.97
C LEU A 56 -1.01 -19.67 4.22
N GLN A 57 -1.60 -18.61 4.77
CA GLN A 57 -2.47 -18.71 5.93
C GLN A 57 -3.64 -19.66 5.66
N ALA A 58 -4.26 -19.61 4.48
CA ALA A 58 -5.32 -20.53 4.14
C ALA A 58 -4.85 -21.99 4.08
N CYS A 59 -3.62 -22.23 3.61
CA CYS A 59 -3.03 -23.56 3.63
C CYS A 59 -2.85 -24.06 5.07
N GLU A 60 -2.18 -23.28 5.93
CA GLU A 60 -1.82 -23.65 7.30
C GLU A 60 -3.04 -23.77 8.22
N ASP A 61 -3.96 -22.79 8.19
CA ASP A 61 -5.04 -22.70 9.17
C ASP A 61 -6.30 -23.49 8.78
N TYR A 62 -6.55 -23.68 7.47
CA TYR A 62 -7.84 -24.18 6.98
C TYR A 62 -7.76 -25.50 6.19
N HIS A 63 -6.59 -25.90 5.69
CA HIS A 63 -6.46 -27.07 4.83
C HIS A 63 -5.46 -28.11 5.36
N ASP A 64 -4.43 -27.70 6.08
CA ASP A 64 -3.47 -28.61 6.69
C ASP A 64 -3.95 -29.08 8.07
N THR A 65 -4.71 -30.18 8.09
CA THR A 65 -5.21 -30.83 9.31
C THR A 65 -4.12 -31.46 10.18
N SER A 66 -2.85 -31.44 9.75
CA SER A 66 -1.73 -31.93 10.57
C SER A 66 -1.26 -30.96 11.65
N ALA A 67 -1.73 -29.70 11.61
CA ALA A 67 -1.40 -28.65 12.59
C ALA A 67 -2.50 -28.42 13.67
N GLN A 68 -3.61 -29.18 13.62
CA GLN A 68 -4.67 -29.17 14.65
C GLN A 68 -4.56 -30.36 15.62
#